data_AF-A0A662VKP7-F1
#
_entry.id   AF-A0A662VKP7-F1
#
_cell.length_a   1.000
_cell.length_b   1.000
_cell.length_c   1.000
_cell.angle_alpha   90.00
_cell.angle_beta   90.00
_cell.angle_gamma   90.00
#
_symmetry.space_group_name_H-M   'P 1'
#
loop_
_entity.id
_entity.type
_entity.pdbx_description
1 polymer ?
#
loop_
_entity_poly.entity_id
_entity_poly.type
_entity_poly.pdbx_seq_one_letter_code
_entity_poly.pdbx_strand_id
1 'polypeptide(L)'
;MVMLFMSPKPRRFLLENGMVYTVRAKKRKLRGEYIGHDWITDRRGGRKIADVIVEHWMPIDKDSLETVLTHYVRWSGFLTVTEWINEIKKFNGGKLPRKLHLYRVTLIKPT
;
A
#
# COMPACT_ATOMS: atom_id res chain seq x y z
N MET A 1 12.58 -9.04 1.92
CA MET A 1 12.07 -7.82 2.59
C MET A 1 10.63 -8.12 2.99
N VAL A 2 10.01 -7.36 3.92
CA VAL A 2 8.62 -7.60 4.37
C VAL A 2 7.77 -6.35 4.14
N MET A 3 6.54 -6.49 3.64
CA MET A 3 5.60 -5.38 3.47
C MET A 3 4.54 -5.41 4.56
N LEU A 4 4.61 -4.43 5.47
CA LEU A 4 3.63 -4.30 6.55
C LEU A 4 2.28 -3.82 6.00
N PHE A 5 1.25 -4.61 6.21
CA PHE A 5 -0.16 -4.32 5.97
C PHE A 5 -0.87 -4.24 7.32
N MET A 6 -0.50 -3.26 8.15
CA MET A 6 -1.08 -3.09 9.48
C MET A 6 -2.56 -2.70 9.45
N SER A 7 -2.96 -1.87 8.47
CA SER A 7 -4.36 -1.52 8.27
C SER A 7 -5.16 -2.73 7.79
N PRO A 8 -6.25 -3.12 8.48
CA PRO A 8 -7.03 -4.29 8.09
C PRO A 8 -7.79 -4.09 6.77
N LYS A 9 -8.18 -2.86 6.41
CA LYS A 9 -8.97 -2.56 5.21
C LYS A 9 -8.26 -2.93 3.90
N PRO A 10 -7.08 -2.36 3.57
CA PRO A 10 -6.35 -2.74 2.37
C PRO A 10 -5.84 -4.19 2.44
N ARG A 11 -5.61 -4.73 3.65
CA ARG A 11 -5.20 -6.13 3.83
C ARG A 11 -6.29 -7.10 3.44
N ARG A 12 -7.51 -6.93 3.97
CA ARG A 12 -8.67 -7.74 3.62
C ARG A 12 -8.99 -7.61 2.14
N PHE A 13 -9.00 -6.39 1.62
CA PHE A 13 -9.23 -6.13 0.20
C PHE A 13 -8.24 -6.89 -0.69
N LEU A 14 -6.94 -6.85 -0.37
CA LEU A 14 -5.91 -7.62 -1.08
C LEU A 14 -6.17 -9.13 -1.04
N LEU A 15 -6.51 -9.67 0.13
CA LEU A 15 -6.75 -11.11 0.31
C LEU A 15 -8.00 -11.59 -0.44
N GLU A 16 -9.03 -10.75 -0.52
CA GLU A 16 -10.30 -11.07 -1.19
C GLU A 16 -10.23 -10.88 -2.70
N ASN A 17 -9.55 -9.83 -3.18
CA ASN A 17 -9.56 -9.42 -4.59
C ASN A 17 -8.28 -9.78 -5.35
N GLY A 18 -7.23 -10.21 -4.64
CA GLY A 18 -5.94 -10.55 -5.23
C GLY A 18 -5.05 -9.36 -5.59
N MET A 19 -5.54 -8.13 -5.53
CA MET A 19 -4.77 -6.91 -5.79
C MET A 19 -5.29 -5.73 -4.97
N VAL A 20 -4.38 -4.84 -4.55
CA VAL A 20 -4.71 -3.58 -3.87
C VAL A 20 -3.75 -2.47 -4.27
N TYR A 21 -4.25 -1.23 -4.34
CA TYR A 21 -3.39 -0.04 -4.35
C TYR A 21 -3.16 0.45 -2.94
N THR A 22 -1.90 0.75 -2.61
CA THR A 22 -1.52 1.24 -1.29
C THR A 22 -0.47 2.34 -1.39
N VAL A 23 -0.55 3.27 -0.44
CA VAL A 23 0.40 4.37 -0.31
C VAL A 23 1.44 4.07 0.78
N ARG A 24 2.70 4.48 0.55
CA ARG A 24 3.78 4.42 1.54
C ARG A 24 4.55 5.73 1.59
N ALA A 25 4.99 6.10 2.80
CA ALA A 25 5.77 7.32 3.04
C ALA A 25 7.22 7.24 2.56
N LYS A 26 7.80 6.04 2.53
CA LYS A 26 9.17 5.80 2.08
C LYS A 26 9.15 4.96 0.81
N LYS A 27 9.97 5.35 -0.18
CA LYS A 27 10.22 4.52 -1.35
C LYS A 27 10.82 3.18 -0.91
N ARG A 28 10.26 2.06 -1.38
CA ARG A 28 10.84 0.73 -1.16
C ARG A 28 12.02 0.54 -2.11
N LYS A 29 13.09 -0.11 -1.62
CA LYS A 29 14.19 -0.58 -2.46
C LYS A 29 13.76 -1.90 -3.10
N LEU A 30 13.27 -1.85 -4.33
CA LEU A 30 12.86 -3.03 -5.08
C LEU A 30 14.04 -3.56 -5.89
N ARG A 31 14.18 -4.90 -6.00
CA ARG A 31 15.32 -5.54 -6.68
C ARG A 31 15.34 -5.33 -8.19
N GLY A 32 14.22 -4.94 -8.80
CA GLY A 32 14.10 -4.56 -10.22
C GLY A 32 13.66 -3.11 -10.42
N GLU A 33 14.10 -2.20 -9.53
CA GLU A 33 13.80 -0.75 -9.44
C GLU A 33 12.33 -0.35 -9.25
N TYR A 34 11.41 -0.96 -10.01
CA TYR A 34 9.96 -0.70 -10.00
C TYR A 34 9.15 -1.91 -9.56
N ILE A 35 9.68 -3.13 -9.68
CA ILE A 35 8.96 -4.37 -9.33
C ILE A 35 9.81 -5.20 -8.36
N GLY A 36 9.19 -5.83 -7.38
CA GLY A 36 9.88 -6.75 -6.47
C GLY A 36 8.95 -7.78 -5.83
N HIS A 37 9.52 -8.93 -5.50
CA HIS A 37 8.86 -9.99 -4.75
C HIS A 37 9.04 -9.76 -3.25
N ASP A 38 7.95 -9.88 -2.50
CA ASP A 38 7.92 -9.62 -1.07
C ASP A 38 6.87 -10.53 -0.41
N TRP A 39 6.72 -10.43 0.90
CA TRP A 39 5.64 -11.08 1.63
C TRP A 39 5.03 -10.11 2.63
N ILE A 40 3.73 -10.30 2.91
CA ILE A 40 2.98 -9.40 3.78
C ILE A 40 2.84 -9.97 5.20
N THR A 41 2.77 -9.06 6.15
CA THR A 41 2.38 -9.34 7.54
C THR A 41 1.59 -8.16 8.11
N ASP A 42 0.86 -8.38 9.19
CA ASP A 42 0.01 -7.39 9.83
C ASP A 42 0.72 -6.58 10.93
N ARG A 43 1.91 -6.99 11.35
CA ARG A 43 2.70 -6.30 12.39
C ARG A 43 4.20 -6.54 12.27
N ARG A 44 4.99 -5.69 12.90
CA ARG A 44 6.44 -5.90 12.98
C ARG A 44 6.75 -7.19 13.73
N GLY A 45 7.58 -8.05 13.15
CA GLY A 45 7.87 -9.39 13.71
C GLY A 45 6.69 -10.37 13.62
N GLY A 46 5.64 -10.05 12.87
CA GLY A 46 4.51 -10.94 12.63
C GLY A 46 4.86 -12.11 11.73
N ARG A 47 3.95 -13.10 11.68
CA ARG A 47 4.06 -14.25 10.77
C ARG A 47 3.71 -13.83 9.35
N LYS A 48 4.25 -14.57 8.38
CA LYS A 48 3.92 -14.42 6.97
C LYS A 48 2.44 -14.73 6.75
N ILE A 49 1.75 -13.84 6.03
CA ILE A 49 0.35 -14.00 5.63
C ILE A 49 0.26 -14.49 4.19
N ALA A 50 0.95 -13.82 3.26
CA ALA A 50 0.95 -14.18 1.84
C ALA A 50 2.20 -13.66 1.13
N ASP A 51 2.56 -14.28 0.01
CA ASP A 51 3.55 -13.76 -0.94
C ASP A 51 2.89 -12.78 -1.91
N VAL A 52 3.64 -11.74 -2.28
CA VAL A 52 3.15 -10.66 -3.13
C VAL A 52 4.19 -10.17 -4.14
N ILE A 53 3.70 -9.68 -5.26
CA ILE A 53 4.42 -8.79 -6.17
C ILE A 53 4.10 -7.36 -5.77
N VAL A 54 5.12 -6.52 -5.64
CA VAL A 54 5.01 -5.10 -5.28
C VAL A 54 5.57 -4.27 -6.41
N GLU A 55 4.74 -3.38 -6.94
CA GLU A 55 5.08 -2.52 -8.08
C GLU A 55 4.98 -1.06 -7.65
N HIS A 56 6.08 -0.32 -7.72
CA HIS A 56 6.10 1.12 -7.51
C HIS A 56 5.60 1.81 -8.78
N TRP A 57 4.47 2.51 -8.69
CA TRP A 57 3.86 3.17 -9.84
C TRP A 57 4.33 4.62 -9.99
N MET A 58 4.22 5.40 -8.93
CA MET A 58 4.60 6.82 -8.98
C MET A 58 4.92 7.38 -7.59
N PRO A 59 5.79 8.39 -7.50
CA PRO A 59 5.78 9.31 -6.36
C PRO A 59 4.48 10.14 -6.38
N ILE A 60 4.03 10.56 -5.22
CA ILE A 60 2.90 11.48 -5.06
C ILE A 60 3.36 12.62 -4.16
N ASP A 61 3.21 13.84 -4.65
CA ASP A 61 3.41 15.03 -3.82
C ASP A 61 2.17 15.26 -2.97
N LYS A 62 2.36 15.79 -1.76
CA LYS A 62 1.26 16.00 -0.81
C LYS A 62 0.09 16.79 -1.42
N ASP A 63 0.39 17.79 -2.25
CA ASP A 63 -0.61 18.71 -2.81
C ASP A 63 -1.43 18.06 -3.95
N SER A 64 -0.91 17.02 -4.60
CA SER A 64 -1.63 16.25 -5.62
C SER A 64 -2.27 14.97 -5.08
N LEU A 65 -2.12 14.69 -3.78
CA LEU A 65 -2.53 13.43 -3.16
C LEU A 65 -4.01 13.12 -3.40
N GLU A 66 -4.89 14.06 -3.09
CA GLU A 66 -6.34 13.83 -3.17
C GLU A 66 -6.81 13.53 -4.59
N THR A 67 -6.32 14.30 -5.57
CA THR A 67 -6.57 14.06 -6.99
C THR A 67 -6.11 12.68 -7.42
N VAL A 68 -4.88 12.30 -7.07
CA VAL A 68 -4.34 10.97 -7.41
C VAL A 68 -5.19 9.87 -6.77
N LEU A 69 -5.50 9.95 -5.47
CA LEU A 69 -6.23 8.90 -4.76
C LEU A 69 -7.67 8.73 -5.27
N THR A 70 -8.30 9.78 -5.79
CA THR A 70 -9.63 9.70 -6.42
C THR A 70 -9.68 8.65 -7.53
N HIS A 71 -8.60 8.50 -8.30
CA HIS A 71 -8.54 7.51 -9.38
C HIS A 71 -8.40 6.06 -8.88
N TYR A 72 -7.88 5.85 -7.67
CA TYR A 72 -7.49 4.53 -7.16
C TYR A 72 -8.32 4.05 -5.97
N VAL A 73 -9.15 4.90 -5.37
CA VAL A 73 -9.85 4.60 -4.10
C VAL A 73 -10.66 3.30 -4.16
N ARG A 74 -11.32 3.02 -5.29
CA ARG A 74 -12.11 1.79 -5.50
C ARG A 74 -11.32 0.49 -5.37
N TRP A 75 -9.99 0.54 -5.43
CA TRP A 75 -9.09 -0.62 -5.31
C TRP A 75 -8.16 -0.52 -4.10
N SER A 76 -8.48 0.35 -3.15
CA SER A 76 -7.64 0.61 -1.98
C SER A 76 -8.10 -0.15 -0.73
N GLY A 77 -9.34 -0.68 -0.74
CA GLY A 77 -10.02 -1.20 0.44
C GLY A 77 -10.69 -0.14 1.31
N PHE A 78 -10.61 1.15 0.94
CA PHE A 78 -11.34 2.25 1.58
C PHE A 78 -12.53 2.68 0.72
N LEU A 79 -13.58 3.18 1.37
CA LEU A 79 -14.77 3.65 0.68
C LEU A 79 -14.56 5.05 0.09
N THR A 80 -13.77 5.90 0.75
CA THR A 80 -13.55 7.29 0.35
C THR A 80 -12.07 7.68 0.38
N VAL A 81 -11.71 8.70 -0.39
CA VAL A 81 -10.36 9.27 -0.40
C VAL A 81 -10.01 9.85 0.98
N THR A 82 -10.96 10.51 1.63
CA THR A 82 -10.80 11.05 2.99
C THR A 82 -10.43 9.96 3.99
N GLU A 83 -11.12 8.82 3.92
CA GLU A 83 -10.84 7.67 4.78
C GLU A 83 -9.43 7.11 4.54
N TRP A 84 -9.04 6.97 3.28
CA TRP A 84 -7.70 6.50 2.91
C TRP A 84 -6.61 7.47 3.42
N ILE A 85 -6.80 8.78 3.25
CA ILE A 85 -5.91 9.83 3.74
C ILE A 85 -5.78 9.78 5.27
N ASN A 86 -6.89 9.59 5.98
CA ASN A 86 -6.89 9.50 7.44
C ASN A 86 -6.10 8.28 7.93
N GLU A 87 -6.23 7.14 7.25
CA GLU A 87 -5.43 5.96 7.58
C GLU A 87 -3.93 6.19 7.29
N ILE A 88 -3.58 6.89 6.21
CA ILE A 88 -2.19 7.28 5.94
C ILE A 88 -1.66 8.15 7.08
N LYS A 89 -2.41 9.17 7.52
CA LYS A 89 -2.03 10.04 8.65
C LYS A 89 -1.82 9.24 9.94
N LYS A 90 -2.72 8.31 10.25
CA LYS A 90 -2.66 7.44 11.44
C LYS A 90 -1.31 6.72 11.54
N PHE A 91 -0.80 6.18 10.44
CA PHE A 91 0.49 5.48 10.42
C PHE A 91 1.72 6.41 10.28
N ASN A 92 1.51 7.72 10.20
CA ASN A 92 2.56 8.73 10.06
C ASN A 92 2.46 9.83 11.14
N GLY A 93 2.04 9.45 12.36
CA GLY A 93 2.01 10.36 13.51
C GLY A 93 0.98 11.50 13.38
N GLY A 94 -0.15 11.22 12.71
CA GLY A 94 -1.23 12.18 12.49
C GLY A 94 -0.97 13.18 11.35
N LYS A 95 0.20 13.12 10.69
CA LYS A 95 0.58 14.05 9.64
C LYS A 95 0.72 13.35 8.29
N LEU A 96 0.50 14.10 7.21
CA LEU A 96 0.83 13.64 5.87
C LEU A 96 2.31 13.92 5.58
N PRO A 97 3.11 12.91 5.21
CA PRO A 97 4.44 13.11 4.66
C PRO A 97 4.42 14.02 3.43
N ARG A 98 5.49 14.80 3.22
CA ARG A 98 5.61 15.68 2.04
C ARG A 98 5.61 14.90 0.72
N LYS A 99 6.24 13.72 0.74
CA LYS A 99 6.34 12.83 -0.41
C LYS A 99 5.81 11.46 -0.03
N LEU A 100 4.99 10.91 -0.91
CA LEU A 100 4.34 9.62 -0.79
C LEU A 100 4.63 8.80 -2.06
N HIS A 101 4.29 7.52 -2.03
CA HIS A 101 4.56 6.61 -3.13
C HIS A 101 3.38 5.66 -3.28
N LEU A 102 2.81 5.61 -4.48
CA LEU A 102 1.75 4.67 -4.84
C LEU A 102 2.37 3.34 -5.24
N TYR A 103 1.81 2.25 -4.73
CA TYR A 103 2.15 0.90 -5.12
C TYR A 103 0.91 0.14 -5.52
N ARG A 104 1.05 -0.72 -6.53
CA ARG A 104 0.17 -1.85 -6.77
C ARG A 104 0.78 -3.07 -6.08
N VAL A 105 -0.03 -3.80 -5.32
CA VAL A 105 0.38 -5.03 -4.64
C VAL A 105 -0.55 -6.15 -5.08
N THR A 106 0.02 -7.25 -5.56
CA THR A 106 -0.73 -8.37 -6.13
C THR A 106 -0.33 -9.65 -5.42
N LEU A 107 -1.29 -10.50 -5.06
CA LEU A 107 -1.01 -11.82 -4.48
C LEU A 107 -0.32 -12.71 -5.50
N ILE A 108 0.70 -13.43 -5.06
CA ILE A 108 1.23 -14.57 -5.80
C ILE A 108 0.34 -15.76 -5.44
N LYS A 109 -0.46 -16.24 -6.40
CA LYS A 109 -1.22 -17.47 -6.19
C LYS A 109 -0.24 -18.65 -6.11
N PRO A 110 -0.39 -19.56 -5.13
CA PRO A 110 0.30 -20.84 -5.23
C PRO A 110 -0.19 -21.54 -6.50
N THR A 111 0.75 -21.85 -7.39
CA THR A 111 0.58 -22.81 -8.49
C THR A 111 0.31 -24.19 -7.95
#